data_AF-A0A7S3BYJ5-F1
#
_entry.id   AF-A0A7S3BYJ5-F1
#
_cell.length_a   1.000
_cell.length_b   1.000
_cell.length_c   1.000
_cell.angle_alpha   90.00
_cell.angle_beta   90.00
_cell.angle_gamma   90.00
#
_symmetry.space_group_name_H-M   'P 1'
#
loop_
_entity.id
_entity.type
_entity.pdbx_description
1 polymer ?
#
loop_
_entity_poly.entity_id
_entity_poly.type
_entity_poly.pdbx_seq_one_letter_code
_entity_poly.pdbx_strand_id
1 'polypeptide(L)'
;KGEPAVIWLAGLQIPETYIAALVQTACRTKGWPLDKSTLYTKVTTCTDSEELRGKKLPFGAYISGLFLEGAGWDLKRSRLRRQDPKELVVRLPVLQIIPVEATKLKLQ
;
A
#
# COMPACT_ATOMS: atom_id res chain seq x y z
N LYS A 1 -12.39 -17.75 8.26
CA LYS A 1 -11.79 -17.39 6.95
C LYS A 1 -11.34 -15.94 7.04
N GLY A 2 -10.03 -15.68 7.06
CA GLY A 2 -9.48 -14.34 7.28
C GLY A 2 -9.14 -13.63 5.98
N GLU A 3 -8.93 -12.31 6.07
CA GLU A 3 -8.38 -11.49 4.98
C GLU A 3 -7.03 -12.08 4.50
N PRO A 4 -6.80 -12.16 3.17
CA PRO A 4 -5.53 -12.61 2.62
C PRO A 4 -4.40 -11.65 3.02
N ALA A 5 -3.17 -12.17 3.11
CA ALA A 5 -2.03 -11.35 3.54
C ALA A 5 -1.69 -10.24 2.51
N VAL A 6 -1.90 -10.52 1.23
CA VAL A 6 -1.68 -9.57 0.12
C VAL A 6 -2.93 -9.55 -0.76
N ILE A 7 -3.37 -8.34 -1.12
CA ILE A 7 -4.52 -8.08 -1.99
C ILE A 7 -4.02 -7.59 -3.35
N TRP A 8 -4.52 -8.18 -4.43
CA TRP A 8 -4.28 -7.65 -5.77
C TRP A 8 -5.26 -6.49 -6.04
N LEU A 9 -4.86 -5.26 -5.68
CA LEU A 9 -5.75 -4.10 -5.69
C LEU A 9 -6.31 -3.81 -7.09
N ALA A 10 -5.45 -3.93 -8.12
CA ALA A 10 -5.85 -3.73 -9.51
C ALA A 10 -6.82 -4.79 -10.05
N GLY A 11 -6.99 -5.91 -9.35
CA GLY A 11 -7.97 -6.95 -9.70
C GLY A 11 -9.35 -6.72 -9.07
N LEU A 12 -9.53 -5.70 -8.23
CA LEU A 12 -10.81 -5.39 -7.62
C LEU A 12 -11.69 -4.57 -8.56
N GLN A 13 -13.00 -4.83 -8.53
CA GLN A 13 -13.98 -4.04 -9.31
C GLN A 13 -14.08 -2.59 -8.82
N ILE A 14 -13.95 -2.37 -7.50
CA ILE A 14 -14.03 -1.05 -6.86
C ILE A 14 -12.97 -0.98 -5.74
N PRO A 15 -11.70 -0.67 -6.07
CA PRO A 15 -10.61 -0.62 -5.10
C PRO A 15 -10.80 0.43 -4.00
N GLU A 16 -11.50 1.52 -4.28
CA GLU A 16 -11.79 2.61 -3.35
C GLU A 16 -12.62 2.12 -2.16
N THR A 17 -13.60 1.26 -2.41
CA THR A 17 -14.44 0.66 -1.37
C THR A 17 -13.62 -0.20 -0.42
N TYR A 18 -12.66 -0.96 -0.96
CA TYR A 18 -11.76 -1.78 -0.13
C TYR A 18 -10.89 -0.92 0.78
N ILE A 19 -10.30 0.14 0.21
CA ILE A 19 -9.48 1.10 0.95
C ILE A 19 -10.30 1.82 2.03
N ALA A 20 -11.52 2.25 1.70
CA ALA A 20 -12.42 2.88 2.67
C ALA A 20 -12.79 1.92 3.81
N ALA A 21 -13.06 0.64 3.49
CA ALA A 21 -13.35 -0.38 4.50
C ALA A 21 -12.14 -0.63 5.44
N LEU A 22 -10.91 -0.60 4.91
CA LEU A 22 -9.69 -0.68 5.73
C LEU A 22 -9.59 0.50 6.71
N VAL A 23 -9.81 1.73 6.22
CA VAL A 23 -9.80 2.94 7.07
C VAL A 23 -10.89 2.84 8.14
N GLN A 24 -12.12 2.49 7.76
CA GLN A 24 -13.25 2.36 8.69
C GLN A 24 -12.97 1.30 9.77
N THR A 25 -12.40 0.16 9.39
CA THR A 25 -12.05 -0.91 10.34
C THR A 25 -10.98 -0.45 11.32
N ALA A 26 -9.96 0.27 10.84
CA ALA A 26 -8.94 0.85 11.72
C ALA A 26 -9.53 1.92 12.64
N CYS A 27 -10.38 2.81 12.12
CA CYS A 27 -11.06 3.84 12.91
C CYS A 27 -11.89 3.25 14.05
N ARG A 28 -12.70 2.22 13.77
CA ARG A 28 -13.50 1.51 14.78
C ARG A 28 -12.63 0.86 15.85
N THR A 29 -11.52 0.25 15.45
CA THR A 29 -10.62 -0.44 16.39
C THR A 29 -9.80 0.52 17.24
N LYS A 30 -9.43 1.68 16.69
CA LYS A 30 -8.58 2.68 17.34
C LYS A 30 -9.34 3.84 17.98
N GLY A 31 -10.65 3.95 17.74
CA GLY A 31 -11.46 5.09 18.17
C GLY A 31 -11.15 6.39 17.44
N TRP A 32 -10.62 6.33 16.21
CA TRP A 32 -10.27 7.53 15.44
C TRP A 32 -11.51 8.13 14.75
N PRO A 33 -11.61 9.47 14.66
CA PRO A 33 -12.59 10.12 13.80
C PRO A 33 -12.30 9.82 12.32
N LEU A 34 -13.33 9.44 11.56
CA LEU A 34 -13.18 9.08 10.15
C LEU A 34 -12.74 10.28 9.30
N ASP A 35 -13.24 11.47 9.62
CA ASP A 35 -12.90 12.77 9.00
C ASP A 35 -11.44 13.19 9.24
N LYS A 36 -10.80 12.64 10.28
CA LYS A 36 -9.39 12.90 10.61
C LYS A 36 -8.49 11.71 10.31
N SER A 37 -8.96 10.77 9.49
CA SER A 37 -8.18 9.59 9.13
C SER A 37 -7.78 9.64 7.66
N THR A 38 -6.54 9.27 7.40
CA THR A 38 -5.94 9.21 6.06
C THR A 38 -5.14 7.91 5.91
N LEU A 39 -4.49 7.75 4.76
CA LEU A 39 -3.68 6.61 4.42
C LEU A 39 -2.22 7.02 4.32
N TYR A 40 -1.35 6.16 4.83
CA TYR A 40 0.07 6.21 4.59
C TYR A 40 0.48 4.99 3.77
N THR A 41 1.25 5.23 2.72
CA THR A 41 1.72 4.17 1.83
C THR A 41 3.23 4.02 1.92
N LYS A 42 3.71 2.78 2.04
CA LYS A 42 5.13 2.47 2.07
C LYS A 42 5.45 1.37 1.06
N VAL A 43 6.36 1.64 0.13
CA VAL A 43 6.84 0.61 -0.80
C VAL A 43 7.76 -0.35 -0.04
N THR A 44 7.52 -1.65 -0.20
CA THR A 44 8.37 -2.68 0.41
C THR A 44 9.52 -3.06 -0.53
N THR A 45 10.46 -3.84 -0.03
CA THR A 45 11.53 -4.44 -0.85
C THR A 45 11.10 -5.76 -1.50
N CYS A 46 9.91 -6.26 -1.19
CA CYS A 46 9.40 -7.54 -1.69
C CYS A 46 8.66 -7.33 -3.01
N THR A 47 9.08 -8.07 -4.03
CA THR A 47 8.40 -8.09 -5.33
C THR A 47 7.40 -9.24 -5.45
N ASP A 48 7.61 -10.33 -4.69
CA ASP A 48 6.73 -11.49 -4.68
C ASP A 48 5.74 -11.42 -3.50
N SER A 49 4.46 -11.69 -3.76
CA SER A 49 3.41 -11.69 -2.76
C SER A 49 3.47 -12.91 -1.82
N GLU A 50 4.02 -14.03 -2.28
CA GLU A 50 4.11 -15.27 -1.49
C GLU A 50 5.08 -15.11 -0.31
N GLU A 51 6.13 -14.30 -0.44
CA GLU A 51 7.07 -13.96 0.64
C GLU A 51 6.38 -13.26 1.83
N LEU A 52 5.21 -12.66 1.60
CA LEU A 52 4.43 -11.94 2.59
C LEU A 52 3.22 -12.74 3.11
N ARG A 53 2.98 -13.96 2.61
CA ARG A 53 1.81 -14.79 2.93
C ARG A 53 1.65 -15.10 4.43
N GLY A 54 2.72 -15.05 5.20
CA GLY A 54 2.73 -15.21 6.66
C GLY A 54 2.82 -13.91 7.47
N LYS A 55 3.03 -12.76 6.83
CA LYS A 55 3.22 -11.48 7.51
C LYS A 55 1.91 -10.70 7.50
N LYS A 56 1.16 -10.74 8.61
CA LYS A 56 -0.03 -9.89 8.78
C LYS A 56 0.33 -8.56 9.42
N LEU A 57 -0.28 -7.51 8.92
CA LEU A 57 -0.20 -6.19 9.53
C LEU A 57 -1.24 -6.09 10.65
N PRO A 58 -0.91 -5.46 11.79
CA PRO A 58 -1.91 -5.16 12.81
C PRO A 58 -3.01 -4.24 12.30
N PHE A 59 -2.68 -3.32 11.39
CA PHE A 59 -3.58 -2.38 10.74
C PHE A 59 -3.14 -2.16 9.29
N GLY A 60 -4.09 -2.21 8.35
CA GLY A 60 -3.84 -2.03 6.92
C GLY A 60 -3.63 -3.33 6.16
N ALA A 61 -3.13 -3.23 4.92
CA ALA A 61 -2.97 -4.35 4.01
C ALA A 61 -1.73 -4.21 3.12
N TYR A 62 -1.20 -5.33 2.67
CA TYR A 62 -0.25 -5.36 1.56
C TYR A 62 -1.02 -5.43 0.26
N ILE A 63 -0.58 -4.65 -0.73
CA ILE A 63 -1.19 -4.63 -2.05
C ILE A 63 -0.16 -4.90 -3.14
N SER A 64 -0.58 -5.67 -4.14
CA SER A 64 0.21 -5.99 -5.33
C SER A 64 -0.48 -5.50 -6.60
N GLY A 65 0.24 -5.57 -7.71
CA GLY A 65 -0.28 -5.25 -9.04
C GLY A 65 -0.34 -3.76 -9.36
N LEU A 66 0.46 -2.94 -8.68
CA LEU A 66 0.65 -1.54 -9.02
C LEU A 66 1.82 -1.37 -9.98
N PHE A 67 1.75 -0.30 -10.76
CA PHE A 67 2.78 0.11 -11.70
C PHE A 67 3.11 1.58 -11.48
N LEU A 68 4.34 1.95 -11.81
CA LEU A 68 4.82 3.32 -11.77
C LEU A 68 5.09 3.76 -13.21
N GLU A 69 4.51 4.90 -13.59
CA GLU A 69 4.68 5.52 -14.90
C GLU A 69 5.49 6.80 -14.77
N GLY A 70 6.37 7.08 -15.75
CA GLY A 70 7.18 8.31 -15.77
C GLY A 70 8.37 8.33 -14.80
N ALA A 71 8.58 7.25 -14.04
CA ALA A 71 9.71 7.08 -13.14
C ALA A 71 10.10 5.61 -12.99
N GLY A 72 11.32 5.37 -12.52
CA GLY A 72 11.77 4.04 -12.10
C GLY A 72 11.72 3.90 -10.57
N TRP A 73 11.70 2.67 -10.08
CA TRP A 73 11.88 2.38 -8.65
C TRP A 73 13.22 1.70 -8.40
N ASP A 74 14.03 2.26 -7.50
CA ASP A 74 15.28 1.65 -7.05
C ASP A 74 15.00 0.73 -5.85
N LEU A 75 14.95 -0.59 -6.09
CA LEU A 75 14.74 -1.60 -5.06
C LEU A 75 15.80 -1.56 -3.95
N LYS A 76 17.07 -1.31 -4.31
CA LYS A 76 18.19 -1.35 -3.36
C LYS A 76 18.16 -0.16 -2.42
N ARG A 77 17.83 1.02 -2.95
CA ARG A 77 17.79 2.28 -2.21
C ARG A 77 16.38 2.66 -1.73
N SER A 78 15.37 1.86 -2.07
CA SER A 78 13.95 2.06 -1.74
C SER A 78 13.48 3.49 -2.04
N ARG A 79 13.77 3.97 -3.26
CA ARG A 79 13.44 5.34 -3.67
C ARG A 79 13.12 5.44 -5.15
N LEU A 80 12.44 6.53 -5.51
CA LEU A 80 12.25 6.91 -6.90
C LEU A 80 13.60 7.20 -7.57
N ARG A 81 13.72 6.74 -8.81
CA ARG A 81 14.82 7.08 -9.72
C ARG A 81 14.24 7.58 -11.03
N ARG A 82 15.08 8.23 -11.84
CA ARG A 82 14.68 8.62 -13.19
C ARG A 82 14.30 7.38 -14.00
N GLN A 83 13.31 7.56 -14.87
CA GLN A 83 12.87 6.54 -15.82
C GLN A 83 14.02 6.07 -16.71
N ASP A 84 14.09 4.76 -16.95
CA ASP A 84 15.04 4.17 -17.88
C ASP A 84 14.61 4.43 -19.34
N PRO A 85 15.55 4.67 -20.27
CA PRO A 85 15.20 4.94 -21.66
C PRO A 85 14.34 3.83 -22.27
N LYS A 86 13.21 4.20 -22.87
CA LYS A 86 12.22 3.29 -23.51
C LYS A 86 11.44 2.39 -22.55
N GLU A 87 11.52 2.61 -21.24
CA GLU A 87 10.70 1.91 -20.25
C GLU A 87 9.67 2.87 -19.65
N LEU A 88 8.44 2.90 -20.21
CA LEU A 88 7.42 3.86 -19.79
C LEU A 88 6.78 3.52 -18.45
N VAL A 89 6.62 2.23 -18.19
CA VAL A 89 5.89 1.68 -17.06
C VAL A 89 6.73 0.59 -16.41
N VAL A 90 6.97 0.72 -15.10
CA VAL A 90 7.68 -0.29 -14.30
C VAL A 90 6.74 -0.89 -13.27
N ARG A 91 6.90 -2.18 -12.98
CA ARG A 91 6.14 -2.83 -11.91
C ARG A 91 6.62 -2.31 -10.55
N LEU A 92 5.69 -1.85 -9.72
CA LEU A 92 6.00 -1.46 -8.35
C LEU A 92 6.09 -2.72 -7.47
N PRO A 93 7.03 -2.79 -6.53
CA PRO A 93 7.02 -3.82 -5.49
C PRO A 93 5.73 -3.78 -4.67
N VAL A 94 5.53 -4.79 -3.82
CA VAL A 94 4.37 -4.81 -2.93
C VAL A 94 4.33 -3.53 -2.09
N LEU A 95 3.20 -2.84 -2.12
CA LEU A 95 2.98 -1.61 -1.36
C LEU A 95 2.24 -1.95 -0.07
N GLN A 96 2.67 -1.37 1.03
CA GLN A 96 1.97 -1.43 2.31
C GLN A 96 1.06 -0.21 2.42
N ILE A 97 -0.23 -0.43 2.66
CA ILE A 97 -1.19 0.63 2.98
C ILE A 97 -1.48 0.56 4.48
N ILE A 98 -1.32 1.68 5.18
CA ILE A 98 -1.54 1.80 6.62
C ILE A 98 -2.51 2.95 6.89
N PRO A 99 -3.68 2.71 7.48
CA PRO A 99 -4.55 3.77 7.98
C PRO A 99 -3.87 4.51 9.13
N VAL A 100 -3.91 5.84 9.09
CA VAL A 100 -3.31 6.72 10.11
C VAL A 100 -4.21 7.91 10.38
N GLU A 101 -4.15 8.45 11.60
CA GLU A 101 -4.79 9.74 11.89
C GLU A 101 -3.98 10.87 11.23
N ALA A 102 -4.65 11.74 10.46
CA ALA A 102 -4.02 12.80 9.67
C ALA A 102 -3.11 13.70 10.52
N THR A 103 -3.52 14.02 11.75
CA THR A 103 -2.76 14.85 12.69
C THR A 103 -1.44 14.19 13.14
N LYS A 104 -1.35 12.86 13.08
CA LYS A 104 -0.17 12.09 13.50
C LYS A 104 0.78 11.78 12.35
N LEU A 105 0.39 12.07 11.10
CA LEU A 105 1.24 11.81 9.94
C LEU A 105 2.31 12.91 9.84
N LYS A 106 3.52 12.59 10.31
CA LYS A 106 4.73 13.40 10.05
C LYS A 106 5.52 12.75 8.92
N LEU A 107 5.43 13.30 7.73
CA LEU A 107 6.32 12.96 6.62
C LEU A 107 7.61 13.76 6.83
N GLN A 108 8.69 13.07 7.21
CA GLN A 108 10.03 13.67 7.35
C GLN A 108 10.66 13.95 5.99
#